data_AF-A0AB37ZXA1-F1
#
_entry.id   AF-A0AB37ZXA1-F1
#
_cell.length_a   1.000
_cell.length_b   1.000
_cell.length_c   1.000
_cell.angle_alpha   90.00
_cell.angle_beta   90.00
_cell.angle_gamma   90.00
#
_symmetry.space_group_name_H-M   'P 1'
#
loop_
_entity.id
_entity.type
_entity.pdbx_description
1 polymer ?
#
loop_
_entity_poly.entity_id
_entity_poly.type
_entity_poly.pdbx_seq_one_letter_code
_entity_poly.pdbx_strand_id
1 'polypeptide(L)'
;MKSIKLNDSSGYMLFESLIALAMVSISLYVLMPHSVQFFTTLKAAGAEIAYWRVAQDQMQVIARGGSLIGNQASGGILFTTTWDSETAELVVSGGDGKERVTVRADEIQTKDP
;
A
#
# COMPACT_ATOMS: atom_id res chain seq x y z
N MET A 1 -15.88 -52.84 51.19
CA MET A 1 -16.16 -51.50 50.63
C MET A 1 -14.87 -50.73 50.55
N LYS A 2 -14.43 -50.34 49.34
CA LYS A 2 -13.40 -49.31 49.15
C LYS A 2 -13.77 -48.52 47.90
N SER A 3 -14.43 -47.40 48.13
CA SER A 3 -14.58 -46.31 47.15
C SER A 3 -13.26 -45.54 47.11
N ILE A 4 -12.92 -44.93 45.96
CA ILE A 4 -12.78 -43.47 45.83
C ILE A 4 -12.09 -43.14 44.48
N LYS A 5 -12.88 -42.45 43.65
CA LYS A 5 -12.54 -41.47 42.61
C LYS A 5 -11.53 -41.87 41.52
N LEU A 6 -12.10 -42.28 40.39
CA LEU A 6 -11.55 -41.89 39.10
C LEU A 6 -11.53 -40.35 39.05
N ASN A 7 -10.33 -39.79 39.05
CA ASN A 7 -10.06 -38.37 38.94
C ASN A 7 -10.61 -37.88 37.59
N ASP A 8 -11.69 -37.11 37.63
CA ASP A 8 -12.37 -36.55 36.48
C ASP A 8 -11.55 -35.37 35.90
N SER A 9 -10.40 -35.68 35.30
CA SER A 9 -9.50 -34.67 34.70
C SER A 9 -9.98 -34.18 33.33
N SER A 10 -11.01 -34.81 32.76
CA SER A 10 -11.50 -34.49 31.42
C SER A 10 -12.22 -33.13 31.38
N GLY A 11 -12.99 -32.80 32.43
CA GLY A 11 -13.67 -31.51 32.56
C GLY A 11 -12.70 -30.34 32.70
N TYR A 12 -11.59 -30.54 33.40
CA TYR A 12 -10.52 -29.53 33.51
C TYR A 12 -9.79 -29.30 32.19
N MET A 13 -9.50 -30.36 31.40
CA MET A 13 -8.91 -30.21 30.07
C MET A 13 -9.82 -29.45 29.10
N LEU A 14 -11.14 -29.68 29.14
CA LEU A 14 -12.09 -28.93 28.32
C LEU A 14 -12.10 -27.44 28.67
N PHE A 15 -12.08 -27.11 29.96
CA PHE A 15 -12.06 -25.73 30.41
C PHE A 15 -10.75 -25.01 30.04
N GLU A 16 -9.60 -25.67 30.20
CA GLU A 16 -8.31 -25.14 29.76
C GLU A 16 -8.27 -24.91 28.24
N SER A 17 -8.80 -25.85 27.46
CA SER A 17 -8.89 -25.69 26.00
C SER A 17 -9.80 -24.53 25.59
N LEU A 18 -10.89 -24.28 26.33
CA LEU A 18 -11.80 -23.16 26.10
C LEU A 18 -11.13 -21.82 26.42
N ILE A 19 -10.38 -21.75 27.52
CA ILE A 19 -9.60 -20.56 27.88
C ILE A 19 -8.51 -20.29 26.84
N ALA A 20 -7.76 -21.32 26.43
CA ALA A 20 -6.74 -21.19 25.40
C ALA A 20 -7.34 -20.70 24.08
N LEU A 21 -8.47 -21.26 23.67
CA LEU A 21 -9.19 -20.81 22.48
C LEU A 21 -9.65 -19.35 22.62
N ALA A 22 -10.21 -18.96 23.76
CA ALA A 22 -10.64 -17.58 24.01
C ALA A 22 -9.47 -16.59 23.95
N MET A 23 -8.32 -16.94 24.53
CA MET A 23 -7.11 -16.10 24.45
C MET A 23 -6.62 -15.92 23.01
N VAL A 24 -6.62 -17.00 22.21
CA VAL A 24 -6.25 -16.94 20.80
C VAL A 24 -7.26 -16.10 20.01
N SER A 25 -8.57 -16.29 20.24
CA SER A 25 -9.62 -15.52 19.58
C SER A 25 -9.52 -14.02 19.88
N ILE A 26 -9.28 -13.63 21.13
CA ILE A 26 -9.09 -12.22 21.51
C ILE A 26 -7.81 -11.65 20.86
N SER A 27 -6.73 -12.43 20.84
CA SER A 27 -5.47 -12.02 20.20
C SER A 27 -5.64 -11.78 18.70
N LEU A 28 -6.36 -12.66 18.01
CA LEU A 28 -6.68 -12.50 16.58
C LEU A 28 -7.61 -11.31 16.34
N TYR A 29 -8.60 -11.10 17.22
CA TYR A 29 -9.54 -9.98 17.13
C TYR A 29 -8.82 -8.62 17.21
N VAL A 30 -7.77 -8.52 18.01
CA VAL A 30 -6.95 -7.30 18.10
C VAL A 30 -5.94 -7.21 16.96
N LEU A 31 -5.26 -8.31 16.62
CA LEU A 31 -4.16 -8.29 15.64
C LEU A 31 -4.65 -8.10 14.18
N MET A 32 -5.80 -8.69 13.85
CA MET A 32 -6.34 -8.66 12.49
C MET A 32 -6.65 -7.24 11.97
N PRO A 33 -7.37 -6.35 12.68
CA PRO A 33 -7.62 -4.99 12.20
C PRO A 33 -6.33 -4.19 12.01
N HIS A 34 -5.35 -4.33 12.93
CA HIS A 34 -4.04 -3.68 12.78
C HIS A 34 -3.27 -4.16 11.55
N SER A 35 -3.30 -5.47 11.27
CA SER A 35 -2.67 -6.04 10.08
C SER A 35 -3.31 -5.47 8.80
N VAL A 36 -4.64 -5.42 8.75
CA VAL A 36 -5.37 -4.84 7.62
C VAL A 36 -5.03 -3.36 7.43
N GLN A 37 -4.99 -2.57 8.50
CA GLN A 37 -4.59 -1.15 8.45
C GLN A 37 -3.16 -0.98 7.93
N PHE A 38 -2.23 -1.83 8.37
CA PHE A 38 -0.85 -1.80 7.91
C PHE A 38 -0.74 -2.09 6.40
N PHE A 39 -1.37 -3.17 5.92
CA PHE A 39 -1.33 -3.53 4.50
C PHE A 39 -2.06 -2.54 3.60
N THR A 40 -3.16 -1.93 4.07
CA THR A 40 -3.86 -0.88 3.32
C THR A 40 -3.00 0.37 3.19
N THR A 41 -2.30 0.77 4.26
CA THR A 41 -1.35 1.90 4.23
C THR A 41 -0.17 1.60 3.30
N LEU A 42 0.42 0.41 3.39
CA LEU A 42 1.49 -0.03 2.48
C LEU A 42 1.04 -0.05 1.02
N LYS A 43 -0.18 -0.50 0.74
CA LYS A 43 -0.73 -0.50 -0.61
C LYS A 43 -0.91 0.93 -1.14
N ALA A 44 -1.35 1.86 -0.29
CA ALA A 44 -1.46 3.28 -0.65
C ALA A 44 -0.09 3.89 -0.95
N ALA A 45 0.91 3.67 -0.08
CA ALA A 45 2.28 4.12 -0.30
C ALA A 45 2.89 3.52 -1.57
N GLY A 46 2.67 2.23 -1.83
CA GLY A 46 3.14 1.57 -3.05
C GLY A 46 2.52 2.16 -4.32
N ALA A 47 1.25 2.54 -4.28
CA ALA A 47 0.60 3.25 -5.38
C ALA A 47 1.23 4.64 -5.58
N GLU A 48 1.43 5.40 -4.51
CA GLU A 48 2.07 6.73 -4.57
C GLU A 48 3.48 6.67 -5.17
N ILE A 49 4.30 5.71 -4.75
CA ILE A 49 5.64 5.47 -5.33
C ILE A 49 5.54 5.17 -6.83
N ALA A 50 4.51 4.46 -7.27
CA ALA A 50 4.31 4.20 -8.70
C ALA A 50 3.98 5.48 -9.49
N TYR A 51 3.19 6.39 -8.93
CA TYR A 51 2.94 7.71 -9.54
C TYR A 51 4.23 8.53 -9.66
N TRP A 52 5.00 8.65 -8.57
CA TRP A 52 6.25 9.42 -8.57
C TRP A 52 7.29 8.87 -9.53
N ARG A 53 7.39 7.54 -9.65
CA ARG A 53 8.29 6.89 -10.60
C ARG A 53 7.92 7.22 -12.05
N VAL A 54 6.63 7.20 -12.39
CA VAL A 54 6.16 7.60 -13.73
C VAL A 54 6.44 9.07 -13.98
N ALA A 55 6.17 9.94 -13.00
CA ALA A 55 6.45 11.36 -13.11
C ALA A 55 7.96 11.61 -13.35
N GLN A 56 8.83 10.94 -12.59
CA GLN A 56 10.28 11.05 -12.74
C GLN A 56 10.76 10.55 -14.11
N ASP A 57 10.28 9.40 -14.57
CA ASP A 57 10.62 8.84 -15.88
C ASP A 57 10.22 9.83 -17.01
N GLN A 58 9.00 10.37 -16.97
CA GLN A 58 8.52 11.33 -17.97
C GLN A 58 9.28 12.65 -17.92
N MET A 59 9.55 13.18 -16.71
CA MET A 59 10.37 14.39 -16.58
C MET A 59 11.79 14.20 -17.12
N GLN A 60 12.37 13.01 -16.95
CA GLN A 60 13.67 12.69 -17.56
C GLN A 60 13.58 12.64 -19.09
N VAL A 61 12.49 12.12 -19.66
CA VAL A 61 12.26 12.12 -21.12
C VAL A 61 12.11 13.56 -21.64
N ILE A 62 11.34 14.40 -20.96
CA ILE A 62 11.15 15.82 -21.31
C ILE A 62 12.49 16.57 -21.24
N ALA A 63 13.26 16.39 -20.16
CA ALA A 63 14.58 17.02 -19.99
C ALA A 63 15.59 16.61 -21.09
N ARG A 64 15.43 15.41 -21.67
CA ARG A 64 16.25 14.93 -22.79
C ARG A 64 15.71 15.36 -24.17
N GLY A 65 14.63 16.16 -24.21
CA GLY A 65 13.97 16.58 -25.45
C GLY A 65 13.21 15.46 -26.16
N GLY A 66 12.84 14.40 -25.43
CA GLY A 66 12.04 13.30 -25.95
C GLY A 66 10.54 13.58 -25.96
N SER A 67 9.79 12.78 -26.71
CA SER A 67 8.32 12.81 -26.71
C SER A 67 7.77 12.05 -25.51
N LEU A 68 6.75 12.59 -24.86
CA LEU A 68 6.06 11.93 -23.75
C LEU A 68 5.46 10.59 -24.18
N ILE A 69 5.46 9.66 -23.23
CA ILE A 69 4.77 8.38 -23.34
C ILE A 69 3.37 8.56 -22.74
N GLY A 70 2.39 8.80 -23.60
CA GLY A 70 1.02 9.11 -23.18
C GLY A 70 0.39 8.06 -22.25
N ASN A 71 0.80 6.78 -22.34
CA ASN A 71 0.36 5.72 -21.44
C ASN A 71 1.55 4.88 -20.93
N GLN A 72 1.77 4.83 -19.61
CA GLN A 72 2.82 4.05 -18.97
C GLN A 72 2.24 3.13 -17.88
N ALA A 73 2.69 1.88 -17.81
CA ALA A 73 2.29 0.96 -16.75
C ALA A 73 3.38 0.87 -15.67
N SER A 74 3.02 1.08 -14.40
CA SER A 74 3.95 1.01 -13.27
C SER A 74 3.26 0.40 -12.04
N GLY A 75 3.88 -0.60 -11.41
CA GLY A 75 3.29 -1.27 -10.24
C GLY A 75 1.92 -1.92 -10.48
N GLY A 76 1.61 -2.30 -11.73
CA GLY A 76 0.31 -2.89 -12.11
C GLY A 76 -0.81 -1.88 -12.35
N ILE A 77 -0.51 -0.58 -12.32
CA ILE A 77 -1.45 0.52 -12.62
C ILE A 77 -1.08 1.12 -13.98
N LEU A 78 -2.07 1.35 -14.82
CA LEU A 78 -1.91 2.12 -16.06
C LEU A 78 -2.04 3.61 -15.73
N PHE A 79 -1.07 4.40 -16.15
CA PHE A 79 -1.02 5.84 -15.99
C PHE A 79 -1.13 6.52 -17.35
N THR A 80 -1.85 7.64 -17.38
CA THR A 80 -1.88 8.56 -18.50
C THR A 80 -1.09 9.80 -18.11
N THR A 81 -0.20 10.23 -19.00
CA THR A 81 0.66 11.39 -18.77
C THR A 81 0.36 12.46 -19.80
N THR A 82 0.32 13.71 -19.35
CA THR A 82 0.04 14.86 -20.21
C THR A 82 0.99 15.98 -19.83
N TRP A 83 1.58 16.62 -20.84
CA TRP A 83 2.50 17.73 -20.66
C TRP A 83 1.88 18.98 -21.24
N ASP A 84 1.80 20.01 -20.42
CA ASP A 84 1.47 21.36 -20.85
C ASP A 84 2.78 22.15 -21.01
N SER A 85 3.11 22.49 -22.25
CA SER A 85 4.30 23.27 -22.57
C SER A 85 4.17 24.76 -22.26
N GLU A 86 2.95 25.29 -22.12
CA GLU A 86 2.73 26.70 -21.77
C GLU A 86 2.98 26.95 -20.28
N THR A 87 2.57 25.99 -19.44
CA THR A 87 2.74 26.06 -17.98
C THR A 87 3.94 25.26 -17.46
N ALA A 88 4.61 24.51 -18.35
CA ALA A 88 5.70 23.59 -18.03
C ALA A 88 5.30 22.55 -16.95
N GLU A 89 4.08 22.03 -17.07
CA GLU A 89 3.43 21.18 -16.09
C GLU A 89 3.24 19.75 -16.64
N LEU A 90 3.72 18.76 -15.90
CA LEU A 90 3.47 17.34 -16.14
C LEU A 90 2.36 16.86 -15.21
N VAL A 91 1.28 16.38 -15.81
CA VAL A 91 0.18 15.75 -15.10
C VAL A 91 0.26 14.24 -15.28
N VAL A 92 0.25 13.51 -14.16
CA VAL A 92 0.18 12.04 -14.12
C VAL A 92 -1.14 11.61 -13.49
N SER A 93 -2.00 11.02 -14.31
CA SER A 93 -3.30 10.49 -13.91
C SER A 93 -3.26 8.96 -13.87
N GLY A 94 -3.82 8.37 -12.82
CA GLY A 94 -4.03 6.92 -12.77
C GLY A 94 -5.26 6.51 -13.56
N GLY A 95 -5.35 5.23 -13.89
CA GLY A 95 -6.50 4.66 -14.61
C GLY A 95 -7.86 4.82 -13.91
N ASP A 96 -7.90 5.26 -12.65
CA ASP A 96 -9.13 5.63 -11.93
C ASP A 96 -9.60 7.07 -12.21
N GLY A 97 -8.88 7.85 -13.05
CA GLY A 97 -9.24 9.21 -13.45
C GLY A 97 -9.13 10.25 -12.32
N LYS A 98 -8.61 9.83 -11.16
CA LYS A 98 -8.25 10.76 -10.08
C LYS A 98 -6.80 11.16 -10.32
N GLU A 99 -6.63 12.38 -10.79
CA GLU A 99 -5.35 13.09 -10.84
C GLU A 99 -4.67 12.99 -9.47
N ARG A 100 -3.41 12.58 -9.42
CA ARG A 100 -2.69 12.43 -8.13
C ARG A 100 -1.33 13.09 -8.09
N VAL A 101 -0.69 13.33 -9.22
CA VAL A 101 0.63 13.98 -9.23
C VAL A 101 0.71 14.98 -10.37
N THR A 102 0.95 16.23 -9.98
CA THR A 102 1.27 17.35 -10.85
C THR A 102 2.70 17.75 -10.53
N VAL A 103 3.57 17.75 -11.53
CA VAL A 103 4.98 18.15 -11.38
C VAL A 103 5.23 19.32 -12.29
N ARG A 104 5.72 20.44 -11.75
CA ARG A 104 6.13 21.57 -12.58
C ARG A 104 7.63 21.55 -12.80
N ALA A 105 8.06 21.85 -14.03
CA ALA A 105 9.47 21.81 -14.38
C ALA A 105 10.30 22.90 -13.72
N ASP A 106 9.69 24.01 -13.30
CA ASP A 106 10.36 25.07 -12.54
C ASP A 106 10.73 24.66 -11.11
N GLU A 107 10.00 23.71 -10.50
CA GLU A 107 10.36 23.06 -9.24
C GLU A 107 11.50 22.05 -9.39
N ILE A 108 11.72 21.52 -10.61
CA ILE A 108 12.89 20.69 -10.94
C ILE A 108 14.07 21.58 -11.37
N GLN A 109 14.28 22.70 -10.70
CA GLN A 109 15.56 23.41 -10.81
C GLN A 109 16.64 22.59 -10.12
N THR A 110 17.38 21.88 -10.97
CA THR A 110 18.70 21.33 -10.77
C THR A 110 19.55 22.26 -9.92
N LYS A 111 19.88 21.82 -8.70
CA LYS A 111 21.08 22.25 -8.01
C LYS A 111 22.25 21.76 -8.87
N ASP A 112 22.76 22.62 -9.74
CA ASP A 112 24.04 22.40 -10.43
C ASP A 112 25.13 22.06 -9.38
N PRO A 113 26.01 21.07 -9.61
CA PRO A 113 27.33 21.07 -8.99
C PRO A 113 28.24 22.15 -9.59
#